data_AF-L0ACT7-F1
#
_entry.id   AF-L0ACT7-F1
#
_cell.length_a   1.000
_cell.length_b   1.000
_cell.length_c   1.000
_cell.angle_alpha   90.00
_cell.angle_beta   90.00
_cell.angle_gamma   90.00
#
_symmetry.space_group_name_H-M   'P 1'
#
loop_
_entity.id
_entity.type
_entity.pdbx_description
1 polymer ?
#
loop_
_entity_poly.entity_id
_entity_poly.type
_entity_poly.pdbx_seq_one_letter_code
_entity_poly.pdbx_strand_id
1 'polypeptide(L)'
;MLNSGSSPVTIDAIYVINASGVTLFGGTPNTPAPGPVTIGPNSIGAVSYTNTSKIPITPGTPITVEVVTTNGVQATYQTTWP
;
A
#
# COMPACT_ATOMS: atom_id res chain seq x y z
N MET A 1 12.82 -0.90 -2.92
CA MET A 1 13.66 0.05 -3.68
C MET A 1 13.17 0.05 -5.12
N LEU A 2 12.92 1.22 -5.70
CA LEU A 2 12.71 1.32 -7.15
C LEU A 2 14.07 1.11 -7.85
N ASN A 3 14.11 0.26 -8.88
CA ASN A 3 15.36 -0.13 -9.55
C ASN A 3 16.05 1.08 -10.21
N SER A 4 17.38 1.06 -10.22
CA SER A 4 18.21 2.04 -10.93
C SER A 4 17.83 2.06 -12.42
N GLY A 5 17.08 3.08 -12.85
CA GLY A 5 16.57 3.24 -14.22
C GLY A 5 15.05 3.42 -14.32
N SER A 6 14.30 3.25 -13.23
CA SER A 6 12.85 3.49 -13.21
C SER A 6 12.50 4.97 -13.20
N SER A 7 11.42 5.36 -13.87
CA SER A 7 10.80 6.68 -13.67
C SER A 7 10.29 6.84 -12.24
N PRO A 8 10.12 8.08 -11.74
CA PRO A 8 9.41 8.33 -10.49
C PRO A 8 8.05 7.62 -10.48
N VAL A 9 7.68 7.04 -9.35
CA VAL A 9 6.43 6.32 -9.18
C VAL A 9 5.55 7.08 -8.22
N THR A 10 4.33 7.39 -8.64
CA THR A 10 3.31 7.99 -7.78
C THR A 10 2.43 6.90 -7.20
N ILE A 11 2.52 6.68 -5.89
CA ILE A 11 1.63 5.80 -5.14
C ILE A 11 0.33 6.54 -4.91
N ASP A 12 -0.75 5.97 -5.42
CA ASP A 12 -2.09 6.54 -5.34
C ASP A 12 -2.89 5.89 -4.20
N ALA A 13 -2.77 4.57 -4.03
CA ALA A 13 -3.47 3.85 -2.99
C ALA A 13 -2.69 2.64 -2.46
N ILE A 14 -3.02 2.23 -1.24
CA ILE A 14 -2.67 0.90 -0.71
C ILE A 14 -3.94 0.19 -0.29
N TYR A 15 -4.04 -1.09 -0.62
CA TYR A 15 -5.12 -1.97 -0.21
C TYR A 15 -4.56 -3.12 0.62
N VAL A 16 -5.28 -3.47 1.68
CA VAL A 16 -5.07 -4.69 2.46
C VAL A 16 -6.23 -5.63 2.16
N ILE A 17 -5.90 -6.81 1.66
CA ILE A 17 -6.83 -7.79 1.13
C ILE A 17 -6.66 -9.08 1.92
N ASN A 18 -7.75 -9.73 2.33
CA ASN A 18 -7.66 -11.04 3.01
C ASN A 18 -7.39 -12.18 2.02
N ALA A 19 -7.14 -13.39 2.55
CA ALA A 19 -6.94 -14.60 1.75
C ALA A 19 -8.11 -14.94 0.80
N SER A 20 -9.32 -14.42 1.06
CA SER A 20 -10.50 -14.60 0.22
C SER A 20 -10.63 -13.55 -0.89
N GLY A 21 -9.66 -12.63 -1.03
CA GLY A 21 -9.68 -11.58 -2.04
C GLY A 21 -10.55 -10.37 -1.66
N VAL A 22 -11.04 -10.28 -0.41
CA VAL A 22 -11.84 -9.15 0.06
C VAL A 22 -10.93 -8.05 0.57
N THR A 23 -11.11 -6.82 0.05
CA THR A 23 -10.46 -5.63 0.59
C THR A 23 -10.96 -5.37 2.02
N LEU A 24 -10.06 -5.51 3.00
CA LEU A 24 -10.31 -5.23 4.40
C LEU A 24 -10.31 -3.73 4.66
N PHE A 25 -9.33 -3.02 4.09
CA PHE A 25 -9.28 -1.57 4.06
C PHE A 25 -8.26 -1.09 3.03
N GLY A 26 -8.37 0.17 2.63
CA GLY A 26 -7.43 0.82 1.75
C GLY A 26 -7.82 2.27 1.51
N GLY A 27 -6.94 3.03 0.89
CA GLY A 27 -7.17 4.44 0.62
C GLY A 27 -5.95 5.14 0.07
N THR A 28 -5.96 6.47 0.08
CA THR A 28 -4.82 7.33 -0.29
C THR A 28 -3.82 7.47 0.85
N PRO A 29 -2.51 7.56 0.57
CA PRO A 29 -1.49 7.76 1.59
C PRO A 29 -1.75 8.95 2.51
N ASN A 30 -1.30 8.83 3.76
CA ASN A 30 -1.35 9.92 4.74
C ASN A 30 0.08 10.49 5.00
N THR A 31 0.66 11.29 4.10
CA THR A 31 1.93 12.01 4.41
C THR A 31 2.11 13.30 3.59
N PRO A 32 2.33 14.50 4.21
CA PRO A 32 1.87 15.01 5.51
C PRO A 32 0.39 15.46 5.49
N ALA A 33 -0.26 15.34 4.34
CA ALA A 33 -1.70 15.50 4.13
C ALA A 33 -2.19 14.30 3.29
N PRO A 34 -3.50 13.98 3.28
CA PRO A 34 -4.03 12.95 2.41
C PRO A 34 -3.72 13.28 0.94
N GLY A 35 -3.06 12.35 0.24
CA GLY A 35 -2.79 12.52 -1.18
C GLY A 35 -1.75 11.54 -1.75
N PRO A 36 -1.58 11.54 -3.07
CA PRO A 36 -0.60 10.67 -3.72
C PRO A 36 0.83 10.99 -3.30
N VAL A 37 1.67 9.97 -3.17
CA VAL A 37 3.08 10.10 -2.78
C VAL A 37 3.97 9.72 -3.95
N THR A 38 4.75 10.68 -4.45
CA THR A 38 5.74 10.43 -5.50
C THR A 38 7.07 10.00 -4.90
N ILE A 39 7.52 8.80 -5.24
CA ILE A 39 8.82 8.25 -4.87
C ILE A 39 9.75 8.32 -6.08
N GLY A 40 10.86 9.03 -5.95
CA GLY A 40 11.89 9.10 -6.98
C GLY A 40 12.67 7.79 -7.12
N PRO A 41 13.38 7.58 -8.25
CA PRO A 41 14.31 6.46 -8.39
C PRO A 41 15.35 6.45 -7.27
N ASN A 42 15.80 5.26 -6.88
CA ASN A 42 16.80 5.05 -5.82
C ASN A 42 16.45 5.67 -4.45
N SER A 43 15.19 6.07 -4.25
CA SER A 43 14.72 6.66 -3.00
C SER A 43 13.89 5.66 -2.20
N ILE A 44 13.91 5.82 -0.88
CA ILE A 44 12.99 5.13 0.03
C ILE A 44 11.93 6.16 0.43
N GLY A 45 10.69 5.96 -0.03
CA GLY A 45 9.54 6.73 0.42
C GLY A 45 8.86 5.99 1.56
N ALA A 46 8.67 6.67 2.70
CA ALA A 46 7.81 6.18 3.77
C ALA A 46 6.36 6.52 3.41
N VAL A 47 5.50 5.51 3.42
CA VAL A 47 4.07 5.68 3.16
C VAL A 47 3.34 5.13 4.37
N SER A 48 2.51 5.96 4.99
CA SER A 48 1.69 5.56 6.13
C SER A 48 0.22 5.58 5.77
N TYR A 49 -0.51 4.66 6.39
CA TYR A 49 -1.94 4.50 6.22
C TYR A 49 -2.59 4.27 7.57
N THR A 50 -3.74 4.91 7.76
CA THR A 50 -4.56 4.70 8.94
C THR A 50 -5.73 3.82 8.54
N ASN A 51 -5.82 2.63 9.12
CA ASN A 51 -7.02 1.82 8.99
C ASN A 51 -8.18 2.52 9.71
N THR A 52 -9.11 3.07 8.95
CA THR A 52 -10.35 3.64 9.48
C THR A 52 -11.50 2.63 9.49
N SER A 53 -11.32 1.46 8.85
CA SER A 53 -12.29 0.38 8.94
C SER A 53 -12.26 -0.19 10.35
N LYS A 54 -13.43 -0.30 10.96
CA LYS A 54 -13.60 -0.96 12.26
C LYS A 54 -13.71 -2.48 12.11
N ILE A 55 -13.28 -3.05 10.98
CA ILE A 55 -13.37 -4.49 10.75
C ILE A 55 -12.33 -5.15 11.67
N PRO A 56 -12.75 -5.95 12.66
CA PRO A 56 -11.81 -6.70 13.47
C PRO A 56 -11.15 -7.77 12.61
N ILE A 57 -9.83 -7.71 12.51
CA ILE A 57 -9.01 -8.71 11.79
C ILE A 57 -8.22 -9.47 12.86
N THR A 58 -8.33 -10.79 12.86
CA THR A 58 -7.61 -11.64 13.82
C THR A 58 -6.11 -11.57 13.55
N PRO A 59 -5.26 -11.35 14.58
CA PRO A 59 -3.81 -11.47 14.45
C PRO A 59 -3.42 -12.83 13.86
N GLY A 60 -2.42 -12.83 12.97
CA GLY A 60 -1.98 -14.01 12.22
C GLY A 60 -2.79 -14.32 10.95
N THR A 61 -3.87 -13.59 10.67
CA THR A 61 -4.64 -13.77 9.43
C THR A 61 -3.77 -13.45 8.21
N PRO A 62 -3.64 -14.34 7.21
CA PRO A 62 -2.93 -14.02 5.99
C PRO A 62 -3.58 -12.86 5.22
N ILE A 63 -2.76 -11.91 4.81
CA ILE A 63 -3.16 -10.72 4.05
C ILE A 63 -2.24 -10.50 2.87
N THR A 64 -2.78 -9.83 1.86
CA THR A 64 -2.06 -9.28 0.73
C THR A 64 -2.12 -7.76 0.82
N VAL A 65 -0.96 -7.11 0.78
CA VAL A 65 -0.82 -5.66 0.67
C VAL A 65 -0.53 -5.33 -0.79
N GLU A 66 -1.44 -4.60 -1.43
CA GLU A 66 -1.26 -4.11 -2.79
C GLU A 66 -0.93 -2.62 -2.78
N VAL A 67 0.14 -2.26 -3.49
CA VAL A 67 0.53 -0.88 -3.73
C VAL A 67 0.10 -0.50 -5.13
N VAL A 68 -0.86 0.41 -5.20
CA VAL A 68 -1.44 0.90 -6.45
C VAL A 68 -0.85 2.26 -6.76
N THR A 69 -0.46 2.41 -8.01
CA THR A 69 0.10 3.64 -8.58
C THR A 69 -0.84 4.19 -9.63
N THR A 70 -0.58 5.39 -10.12
CA THR A 70 -1.33 5.98 -11.23
C THR A 70 -1.32 5.12 -12.50
N ASN A 71 -0.36 4.18 -12.63
CA ASN A 71 -0.22 3.29 -13.79
C ASN A 71 -0.74 1.87 -13.52
N GLY A 72 -1.38 1.63 -12.37
CA GLY A 72 -1.88 0.31 -11.95
C GLY A 72 -1.15 -0.27 -10.75
N VAL A 73 -1.34 -1.57 -10.51
CA VAL A 73 -0.71 -2.29 -9.39
C VAL A 73 0.80 -2.40 -9.65
N GLN A 74 1.59 -1.83 -8.75
CA GLN A 74 3.05 -1.78 -8.86
C GLN A 74 3.74 -2.88 -8.06
N ALA A 75 3.16 -3.25 -6.92
CA ALA A 75 3.72 -4.26 -6.04
C ALA A 75 2.63 -4.95 -5.22
N THR A 76 2.87 -6.23 -4.94
CA THR A 76 2.04 -7.06 -4.09
C THR A 76 2.94 -7.73 -3.06
N TYR A 77 2.59 -7.63 -1.78
CA TYR A 77 3.32 -8.22 -0.68
C TYR A 77 2.39 -9.08 0.18
N GLN A 78 2.76 -10.34 0.42
CA GLN A 78 1.99 -11.25 1.26
C GLN A 78 2.61 -11.33 2.64
N THR A 79 1.77 -11.21 3.67
CA THR A 79 2.18 -11.27 5.07
C THR A 79 1.00 -11.72 5.95
N THR A 80 1.17 -11.69 7.27
CA THR A 80 0.09 -11.91 8.22
C THR A 80 -0.26 -10.61 8.94
N TRP A 81 -1.55 -10.43 9.25
CA TRP A 81 -2.03 -9.33 10.08
C TRP A 81 -1.33 -9.37 11.46
N PRO A 82 -0.77 -8.25 11.95
CA PRO A 82 -0.08 -8.22 13.24
C PRO A 82 -1.01 -8.45 14.44
#